data_AF-A0A5P5ZQ91-F1
#
_entry.id   AF-A0A5P5ZQ91-F1
#
_cell.length_a   1.000
_cell.length_b   1.000
_cell.length_c   1.000
_cell.angle_alpha   90.00
_cell.angle_beta   90.00
_cell.angle_gamma   90.00
#
_symmetry.space_group_name_H-M   'P 1'
#
loop_
_entity.id
_entity.type
_entity.pdbx_description
1 polymer ?
#
loop_
_entity_poly.entity_id
_entity_poly.type
_entity_poly.pdbx_seq_one_letter_code
_entity_poly.pdbx_strand_id
1 'polypeptide(L)'
;MLAKLENDTFVFSGLRTHAQLLEASTMLMEDGKIRGFDAFAKDFNQVNTKYNQNYLEAEWQFALSSSQSAGKWAAIDQEGRYNLQYRTANDDRVRADHAALQDITLPVEDPFWLTYYPPNGWRCRCVAVEVLKTKYEVSDSDKANAAGDRATTKIGPDGKNKSEIFRFNPGAEQKVFPPKHPYNKVKGADDVKTILQPEFTPEKLKDYEKKLGINVNTEIFEFLKKSTPLTLTNPPELKGTTGAYFQPDLNIVRIPIDERRKQSKWKAESVVYHEFGHAADWHSDLKKRKEVTDLMDKYRKELDFAAIEKRLEKMGYWAFTKGKFDLLEKVGAAEDTIMSLDPNYGSGHSANYWKREGNKEAEFIAHAFENKFAGNEVFKKIMPDLYRESVELIDKLKPKPKK
;
A
#
# COMPACT_ATOMS: atom_id res chain seq x y z
N MET A 1 2.95 0.69 -4.29
CA MET A 1 3.18 -0.62 -3.59
C MET A 1 4.43 -0.61 -2.73
N LEU A 2 5.63 -0.34 -3.25
CA LEU A 2 6.89 -0.40 -2.48
C LEU A 2 6.81 0.37 -1.15
N ALA A 3 6.42 1.64 -1.20
CA ALA A 3 6.31 2.49 -0.01
C ALA A 3 5.36 1.92 1.08
N LYS A 4 4.32 1.16 0.68
CA LYS A 4 3.43 0.48 1.64
C LYS A 4 4.09 -0.71 2.31
N LEU A 5 4.87 -1.49 1.56
CA LEU A 5 5.64 -2.61 2.09
C LEU A 5 6.74 -2.12 3.05
N GLU A 6 7.36 -0.99 2.73
CA GLU A 6 8.33 -0.31 3.60
C GLU A 6 7.67 0.16 4.91
N ASN A 7 6.51 0.81 4.83
CA ASN A 7 5.75 1.22 6.01
C ASN A 7 5.29 0.02 6.87
N ASP A 8 4.78 -1.06 6.26
CA ASP A 8 4.40 -2.27 7.00
C ASP A 8 5.61 -2.91 7.72
N THR A 9 6.77 -2.91 7.07
CA THR A 9 8.04 -3.38 7.67
C THR A 9 8.48 -2.49 8.84
N PHE A 10 8.32 -1.17 8.72
CA PHE A 10 8.62 -0.22 9.78
C PHE A 10 7.71 -0.43 11.00
N VAL A 11 6.40 -0.54 10.79
CA VAL A 11 5.42 -0.81 11.86
C VAL A 11 5.70 -2.16 12.52
N PHE A 12 5.98 -3.21 11.74
CA PHE A 12 6.36 -4.51 12.28
C PHE A 12 7.61 -4.41 13.17
N SER A 13 8.62 -3.66 12.73
CA SER A 13 9.87 -3.48 13.47
C SER A 13 9.66 -2.79 14.82
N GLY A 14 8.81 -1.77 14.86
CA GLY A 14 8.43 -1.11 16.11
C GLY A 14 7.64 -2.03 17.05
N LEU A 15 6.68 -2.79 16.52
CA LEU A 15 5.91 -3.78 17.30
C LEU A 15 6.79 -4.91 17.84
N ARG A 16 7.74 -5.42 17.04
CA ARG A 16 8.73 -6.42 17.45
C ARG A 16 9.59 -5.89 18.60
N THR A 17 10.11 -4.68 18.45
CA THR A 17 10.95 -4.03 19.47
C THR A 17 10.18 -3.84 20.76
N HIS A 18 8.93 -3.36 20.67
CA HIS A 18 8.06 -3.22 21.83
C HIS A 18 7.77 -4.57 22.50
N ALA A 19 7.47 -5.62 21.73
CA ALA A 19 7.25 -6.96 22.28
C ALA A 19 8.47 -7.48 23.05
N GLN A 20 9.67 -7.29 22.50
CA GLN A 20 10.93 -7.65 23.16
C GLN A 20 11.11 -6.88 24.48
N LEU A 21 10.94 -5.55 24.46
CA LEU A 21 11.12 -4.71 25.65
C LEU A 21 10.03 -4.96 26.71
N LEU A 22 8.80 -5.25 26.28
CA LEU A 22 7.72 -5.62 27.17
C LEU A 22 8.04 -6.93 27.91
N GLU A 23 8.48 -7.97 27.19
CA GLU A 23 8.91 -9.24 27.79
C GLU A 23 10.11 -9.04 28.75
N ALA A 24 11.07 -8.19 28.38
CA ALA A 24 12.18 -7.86 29.26
C ALA A 24 11.75 -7.08 30.52
N SER A 25 10.76 -6.18 30.39
CA SER A 25 10.31 -5.33 31.50
C SER A 25 9.66 -6.11 32.64
N THR A 26 9.07 -7.28 32.36
CA THR A 26 8.47 -8.13 33.39
C THR A 26 9.51 -8.85 34.25
N MET A 27 10.79 -8.82 33.85
CA MET A 27 11.84 -9.61 34.50
C MET A 27 12.47 -8.94 35.72
N LEU A 28 12.11 -7.70 36.06
CA LEU A 28 12.68 -7.01 37.23
C LEU A 28 12.15 -7.57 38.56
N MET A 29 10.93 -8.11 38.54
CA MET A 29 10.20 -8.54 39.73
C MET A 29 9.85 -10.03 39.63
N GLU A 30 9.92 -10.74 40.76
CA GLU A 30 9.47 -12.13 40.92
C GLU A 30 8.74 -12.23 42.26
N ASP A 31 7.48 -12.67 42.23
CA ASP A 31 6.60 -12.74 43.41
C ASP A 31 6.55 -11.48 44.28
N GLY A 32 6.56 -10.31 43.62
CA GLY A 32 6.51 -9.00 44.28
C GLY A 32 7.83 -8.54 44.91
N LYS A 33 8.93 -9.28 44.70
CA LYS A 33 10.29 -8.90 45.14
C LYS A 33 11.18 -8.54 43.96
N ILE A 34 12.12 -7.64 44.20
CA ILE A 34 13.16 -7.29 43.22
C ILE A 34 14.10 -8.50 43.07
N ARG A 35 14.35 -8.91 41.82
CA ARG A 35 15.27 -10.02 41.53
C ARG A 35 16.72 -9.59 41.68
N GLY A 36 17.59 -10.53 42.01
CA GLY A 36 19.03 -10.32 41.98
C GLY A 36 19.55 -10.08 40.56
N PHE A 37 20.61 -9.28 40.43
CA PHE A 37 21.17 -8.89 39.12
C PHE A 37 21.52 -10.09 38.23
N ASP A 38 22.15 -11.13 38.78
CA ASP A 38 22.59 -12.29 37.98
C ASP A 38 21.40 -13.04 37.35
N ALA A 39 20.31 -13.22 38.10
CA ALA A 39 19.09 -13.86 37.61
C ALA A 39 18.40 -13.01 36.53
N PHE A 40 18.30 -11.70 36.77
CA PHE A 40 17.77 -10.74 35.79
C PHE A 40 18.60 -10.75 34.49
N ALA A 41 19.92 -10.61 34.60
CA ALA A 41 20.83 -10.54 33.45
C ALA A 41 20.79 -11.84 32.63
N LYS A 42 20.73 -13.00 33.29
CA LYS A 42 20.60 -14.30 32.63
C LYS A 42 19.34 -14.36 31.76
N ASP A 43 18.18 -14.02 32.30
CA ASP A 43 16.91 -14.12 31.57
C ASP A 43 16.79 -13.05 30.47
N PHE A 44 17.26 -11.83 30.76
CA PHE A 44 17.32 -10.76 29.76
C PHE A 44 18.16 -11.17 28.54
N ASN A 45 19.32 -11.82 28.76
CA ASN A 45 20.16 -12.32 27.69
C ASN A 45 19.50 -13.44 26.88
N GLN A 46 18.65 -14.27 27.50
CA GLN A 46 17.85 -15.25 26.78
C GLN A 46 16.81 -14.60 25.88
N VAL A 47 16.14 -13.53 26.33
CA VAL A 47 15.24 -12.72 25.48
C VAL A 47 16.01 -12.18 24.29
N ASN A 48 17.20 -11.61 24.52
CA ASN A 48 18.02 -11.09 23.43
C ASN A 48 18.36 -12.18 22.41
N THR A 49 18.76 -13.37 22.85
CA THR A 49 19.05 -14.52 21.98
C THR A 49 17.80 -14.95 21.18
N LYS A 50 16.65 -15.03 21.85
CA LYS A 50 15.37 -15.42 21.24
C LYS A 50 14.97 -14.48 20.10
N TYR A 51 14.93 -13.17 20.34
CA TYR A 51 14.51 -12.20 19.33
C TYR A 51 15.59 -11.94 18.28
N ASN A 52 16.83 -11.69 18.72
CA ASN A 52 17.90 -11.17 17.86
C ASN A 52 18.82 -12.24 17.26
N GLN A 53 18.58 -13.53 17.54
CA GLN A 53 19.26 -14.64 16.85
C GLN A 53 18.24 -15.64 16.33
N ASN A 54 17.41 -16.23 17.21
CA ASN A 54 16.53 -17.34 16.82
C ASN A 54 15.41 -16.88 15.87
N TYR A 55 14.77 -15.74 16.14
CA TYR A 55 13.69 -15.23 15.29
C TYR A 55 14.20 -14.41 14.10
N LEU A 56 15.35 -13.74 14.28
CA LEU A 56 15.89 -12.79 13.31
C LEU A 56 15.96 -13.35 11.89
N GLU A 57 16.55 -14.54 11.70
CA GLU A 57 16.70 -15.11 10.37
C GLU A 57 15.34 -15.47 9.74
N ALA A 58 14.41 -16.02 10.53
CA ALA A 58 13.09 -16.40 10.05
C ALA A 58 12.26 -15.17 9.64
N GLU A 59 12.30 -14.10 10.44
CA GLU A 59 11.65 -12.83 10.16
C GLU A 59 12.24 -12.16 8.91
N TRP A 60 13.58 -12.14 8.78
CA TRP A 60 14.27 -11.62 7.60
C TRP A 60 13.93 -12.39 6.32
N GLN A 61 14.01 -13.72 6.34
CA GLN A 61 13.65 -14.56 5.18
C GLN A 61 12.18 -14.38 4.78
N PHE A 62 11.29 -14.22 5.76
CA PHE A 62 9.88 -13.97 5.51
C PHE A 62 9.66 -12.62 4.84
N ALA A 63 10.30 -11.56 5.35
CA ALA A 63 10.20 -10.24 4.78
C ALA A 63 10.63 -10.22 3.30
N LEU A 64 11.78 -10.85 2.99
CA LEU A 64 12.28 -10.97 1.63
C LEU A 64 11.32 -11.73 0.71
N SER A 65 10.89 -12.93 1.13
CA SER A 65 10.01 -13.79 0.33
C SER A 65 8.62 -13.17 0.11
N SER A 66 8.08 -12.53 1.14
CA SER A 66 6.80 -11.83 1.09
C SER A 66 6.87 -10.62 0.16
N SER A 67 7.93 -9.81 0.24
CA SER A 67 8.15 -8.66 -0.64
C SER A 67 8.29 -9.07 -2.11
N GLN A 68 9.04 -10.14 -2.39
CA GLN A 68 9.16 -10.69 -3.75
C GLN A 68 7.82 -11.21 -4.26
N SER A 69 7.03 -11.86 -3.40
CA SER A 69 5.71 -12.38 -3.75
C SER A 69 4.72 -11.25 -4.05
N ALA A 70 4.77 -10.16 -3.27
CA ALA A 70 4.01 -8.94 -3.53
C ALA A 70 4.39 -8.31 -4.88
N GLY A 71 5.69 -8.23 -5.19
CA GLY A 71 6.18 -7.75 -6.49
C GLY A 71 5.69 -8.61 -7.66
N LYS A 72 5.73 -9.93 -7.52
CA LYS A 72 5.16 -10.86 -8.52
C LYS A 72 3.67 -10.63 -8.70
N TRP A 73 2.91 -10.50 -7.60
CA TRP A 73 1.47 -10.25 -7.65
C TRP A 73 1.14 -8.96 -8.42
N ALA A 74 1.90 -7.89 -8.17
CA ALA A 74 1.74 -6.61 -8.86
C ALA A 74 2.00 -6.69 -10.37
N ALA A 75 2.86 -7.62 -10.79
CA ALA A 75 3.27 -7.79 -12.19
C ALA A 75 2.34 -8.71 -12.98
N ILE A 76 1.37 -9.39 -12.33
CA ILE A 76 0.45 -10.31 -12.99
C ILE A 76 -0.43 -9.56 -14.00
N ASP A 77 -0.51 -10.10 -15.21
CA ASP A 77 -1.50 -9.66 -16.18
C ASP A 77 -2.86 -10.32 -15.89
N GLN A 78 -3.69 -9.63 -15.09
CA GLN A 78 -5.00 -10.14 -14.66
C GLN A 78 -5.94 -10.49 -15.82
N GLU A 79 -5.73 -9.90 -17.00
CA GLU A 79 -6.57 -10.09 -18.18
C GLU A 79 -5.87 -10.92 -19.26
N GLY A 80 -4.68 -11.40 -18.92
CA GLY A 80 -3.81 -12.11 -19.83
C GLY A 80 -4.24 -13.52 -20.13
N ARG A 81 -3.39 -14.16 -20.93
CA ARG A 81 -3.47 -15.57 -21.31
C ARG A 81 -2.98 -16.54 -20.23
N TYR A 82 -2.73 -16.05 -19.02
CA TYR A 82 -2.11 -16.83 -17.95
C TYR A 82 -3.08 -17.10 -16.79
N ASN A 83 -2.95 -18.28 -16.22
CA ASN A 83 -3.42 -18.62 -14.87
C ASN A 83 -2.23 -18.55 -13.92
N LEU A 84 -2.47 -18.67 -12.62
CA LEU A 84 -1.41 -18.87 -11.64
C LEU A 84 -1.28 -20.35 -11.30
N GLN A 85 -0.05 -20.80 -11.07
CA GLN A 85 0.25 -22.12 -10.58
C GLN A 85 1.10 -22.04 -9.32
N TYR A 86 0.71 -22.79 -8.29
CA TYR A 86 1.47 -22.92 -7.06
C TYR A 86 2.63 -23.88 -7.28
N ARG A 87 3.85 -23.43 -6.95
CA ARG A 87 5.07 -24.23 -7.09
C ARG A 87 5.86 -24.22 -5.80
N THR A 88 6.40 -25.38 -5.46
CA THR A 88 7.36 -25.55 -4.38
C THR A 88 8.78 -25.62 -4.95
N ALA A 89 9.79 -25.49 -4.09
CA ALA A 89 11.18 -25.77 -4.48
C ALA A 89 11.43 -27.24 -4.83
N ASN A 90 10.47 -28.13 -4.57
CA ASN A 90 10.55 -29.57 -4.81
C ASN A 90 11.82 -30.23 -4.23
N ASP A 91 12.20 -29.80 -3.02
CA ASP A 91 13.33 -30.36 -2.26
C ASP A 91 12.87 -30.91 -0.91
N ASP A 92 13.75 -31.66 -0.25
CA ASP A 92 13.47 -32.30 1.05
C ASP A 92 13.21 -31.32 2.20
N ARG A 93 13.36 -30.01 1.97
CA ARG A 93 13.09 -28.96 2.96
C ARG A 93 11.69 -28.37 2.80
N VAL A 94 10.98 -28.69 1.71
CA VAL A 94 9.57 -28.36 1.54
C VAL A 94 8.76 -29.19 2.54
N ARG A 95 7.85 -28.53 3.27
CA ARG A 95 6.94 -29.22 4.19
C ARG A 95 6.00 -30.11 3.39
N ALA A 96 5.76 -31.35 3.84
CA ALA A 96 4.83 -32.27 3.19
C ALA A 96 3.45 -31.64 2.94
N ASP A 97 2.94 -30.89 3.92
CA ASP A 97 1.66 -30.18 3.79
C ASP A 97 1.64 -29.14 2.65
N HIS A 98 2.79 -28.51 2.35
CA HIS A 98 2.92 -27.55 1.25
C HIS A 98 3.19 -28.26 -0.09
N ALA A 99 3.87 -29.41 -0.08
CA ALA A 99 4.08 -30.22 -1.28
C ALA A 99 2.74 -30.66 -1.89
N ALA A 100 1.70 -30.87 -1.07
CA ALA A 100 0.35 -31.14 -1.53
C ALA A 100 -0.32 -29.98 -2.32
N LEU A 101 0.27 -28.78 -2.29
CA LEU A 101 -0.19 -27.63 -3.09
C LEU A 101 0.49 -27.54 -4.45
N GLN A 102 1.50 -28.37 -4.72
CA GLN A 102 2.23 -28.38 -6.00
C GLN A 102 1.25 -28.54 -7.18
N ASP A 103 1.45 -27.71 -8.20
CA ASP A 103 0.70 -27.71 -9.47
C ASP A 103 -0.78 -27.31 -9.38
N ILE A 104 -1.27 -26.88 -8.21
CA ILE A 104 -2.58 -26.20 -8.12
C ILE A 104 -2.56 -25.01 -9.06
N THR A 105 -3.39 -25.08 -10.10
CA THR A 105 -3.45 -24.10 -11.19
C THR A 105 -4.84 -23.51 -11.22
N LEU A 106 -4.96 -22.21 -10.95
CA LEU A 106 -6.25 -21.53 -10.83
C LEU A 106 -6.22 -20.19 -11.57
N PRO A 107 -7.38 -19.69 -12.03
CA PRO A 107 -7.50 -18.30 -12.50
C PRO A 107 -6.96 -17.31 -11.47
N VAL A 108 -6.48 -16.15 -11.92
CA VAL A 108 -5.85 -15.12 -11.06
C VAL A 108 -6.85 -14.60 -10.00
N GLU A 109 -8.12 -14.53 -10.38
CA GLU A 109 -9.26 -14.06 -9.60
C GLU A 109 -9.78 -15.08 -8.58
N ASP A 110 -9.27 -16.31 -8.59
CA ASP A 110 -9.73 -17.35 -7.65
C ASP A 110 -9.41 -16.95 -6.19
N PRO A 111 -10.37 -17.08 -5.25
CA PRO A 111 -10.18 -16.71 -3.85
C PRO A 111 -9.05 -17.47 -3.15
N PHE A 112 -8.62 -18.62 -3.67
CA PHE A 112 -7.44 -19.34 -3.20
C PHE A 112 -6.22 -18.42 -3.10
N TRP A 113 -6.02 -17.54 -4.10
CA TRP A 113 -4.88 -16.63 -4.11
C TRP A 113 -5.01 -15.47 -3.14
N LEU A 114 -6.19 -15.18 -2.58
CA LEU A 114 -6.29 -14.17 -1.52
C LEU A 114 -5.86 -14.74 -0.17
N THR A 115 -5.96 -16.06 -0.01
CA THR A 115 -5.75 -16.74 1.28
C THR A 115 -4.44 -17.51 1.33
N TYR A 116 -4.07 -18.24 0.27
CA TYR A 116 -2.95 -19.18 0.27
C TYR A 116 -1.82 -18.78 -0.67
N TYR A 117 -1.77 -17.53 -1.13
CA TYR A 117 -0.63 -17.04 -1.91
C TYR A 117 0.65 -17.06 -1.05
N PRO A 118 1.76 -17.65 -1.52
CA PRO A 118 2.99 -17.75 -0.72
C PRO A 118 3.55 -16.38 -0.26
N PRO A 119 4.26 -16.33 0.89
CA PRO A 119 4.73 -17.44 1.71
C PRO A 119 3.75 -17.93 2.79
N ASN A 120 3.42 -19.23 2.79
CA ASN A 120 2.47 -19.83 3.76
C ASN A 120 3.12 -20.34 5.06
N GLY A 121 4.22 -19.74 5.49
CA GLY A 121 4.91 -20.10 6.72
C GLY A 121 6.31 -19.50 6.84
N TRP A 122 6.90 -19.53 8.04
CA TRP A 122 8.30 -19.18 8.24
C TRP A 122 9.20 -20.05 7.37
N ARG A 123 10.23 -19.46 6.74
CA ARG A 123 11.14 -20.15 5.81
C ARG A 123 10.43 -20.94 4.69
N CYS A 124 9.27 -20.45 4.22
CA CYS A 124 8.56 -21.07 3.10
C CYS A 124 9.41 -21.02 1.82
N ARG A 125 9.34 -22.08 1.01
CA ARG A 125 10.08 -22.23 -0.26
C ARG A 125 9.14 -22.34 -1.46
N CYS A 126 7.90 -21.85 -1.29
CA CYS A 126 6.87 -21.90 -2.30
C CYS A 126 6.71 -20.55 -3.00
N VAL A 127 6.24 -20.57 -4.23
CA VAL A 127 5.97 -19.39 -5.07
C VAL A 127 4.71 -19.62 -5.89
N ALA A 128 4.05 -18.54 -6.31
CA ALA A 128 3.09 -18.58 -7.41
C ALA A 128 3.77 -18.07 -8.69
N VAL A 129 3.45 -18.67 -9.83
CA VAL A 129 3.97 -18.27 -11.15
C VAL A 129 2.87 -18.25 -12.19
N GLU A 130 3.00 -17.39 -13.20
CA GLU A 130 2.10 -17.38 -14.36
C GLU A 130 2.37 -18.58 -15.28
N VAL A 131 1.29 -19.26 -15.69
CA VAL A 131 1.31 -20.39 -16.60
C VAL A 131 0.25 -20.24 -17.69
N LEU A 132 0.55 -20.68 -18.92
CA LEU A 132 -0.38 -20.52 -20.05
C LEU A 132 -1.67 -21.32 -19.83
N LYS A 133 -2.82 -20.65 -19.96
CA LYS A 133 -4.17 -21.26 -19.88
C LYS A 133 -4.33 -22.47 -20.82
N THR A 134 -3.65 -22.44 -21.97
CA THR A 134 -3.72 -23.50 -22.99
C THR A 134 -2.84 -24.71 -22.71
N LYS A 135 -1.89 -24.62 -21.76
CA LYS A 135 -0.91 -25.68 -21.49
C LYS A 135 -1.17 -26.41 -20.17
N TYR A 136 -1.80 -25.76 -19.19
CA TYR A 136 -1.99 -26.30 -17.86
C TYR A 136 -3.48 -26.37 -17.52
N GLU A 137 -3.92 -27.54 -17.08
CA GLU A 137 -5.31 -27.77 -16.68
C GLU A 137 -5.65 -27.01 -15.41
N VAL A 138 -6.86 -26.44 -15.36
CA VAL A 138 -7.37 -25.73 -14.18
C VAL A 138 -7.76 -26.75 -13.11
N SER A 139 -7.23 -26.57 -11.92
CA SER A 139 -7.59 -27.36 -10.74
C SER A 139 -8.98 -27.02 -10.23
N ASP A 140 -9.58 -27.96 -9.49
CA ASP A 140 -10.84 -27.73 -8.78
C ASP A 140 -10.62 -26.76 -7.60
N SER A 141 -11.35 -25.63 -7.59
CA SER A 141 -11.17 -24.56 -6.62
C SER A 141 -11.47 -25.00 -5.19
N ASP A 142 -12.54 -25.77 -4.96
CA ASP A 142 -12.92 -26.22 -3.62
C ASP A 142 -11.89 -27.18 -3.02
N LYS A 143 -11.39 -28.11 -3.84
CA LYS A 143 -10.31 -29.03 -3.44
C LYS A 143 -9.01 -28.28 -3.17
N ALA A 144 -8.70 -27.26 -3.98
CA ALA A 144 -7.53 -26.42 -3.77
C ALA A 144 -7.62 -25.65 -2.45
N ASN A 145 -8.76 -25.01 -2.16
CA ASN A 145 -9.00 -24.32 -0.89
C ASN A 145 -8.90 -25.28 0.32
N ALA A 146 -9.50 -26.46 0.23
CA ALA A 146 -9.37 -27.49 1.27
C ALA A 146 -7.92 -27.96 1.48
N ALA A 147 -7.13 -28.04 0.40
CA ALA A 147 -5.70 -28.33 0.50
C ALA A 147 -4.92 -27.18 1.14
N GLY A 148 -5.22 -25.94 0.76
CA GLY A 148 -4.65 -24.74 1.39
C GLY A 148 -4.95 -24.65 2.89
N ASP A 149 -6.17 -25.01 3.28
CA ASP A 149 -6.57 -25.09 4.69
C ASP A 149 -5.70 -26.09 5.46
N ARG A 150 -5.56 -27.32 4.95
CA ARG A 150 -4.68 -28.33 5.55
C ARG A 150 -3.23 -27.85 5.61
N ALA A 151 -2.72 -27.27 4.52
CA ALA A 151 -1.37 -26.74 4.41
C ALA A 151 -1.02 -25.68 5.45
N THR A 152 -2.04 -24.94 5.90
CA THR A 152 -1.90 -23.81 6.83
C THR A 152 -2.61 -24.07 8.16
N THR A 153 -2.76 -25.33 8.57
CA THR A 153 -3.34 -25.71 9.86
C THR A 153 -2.35 -26.42 10.76
N LYS A 154 -1.97 -25.77 11.86
CA LYS A 154 -1.13 -26.34 12.92
C LYS A 154 -1.71 -25.98 14.28
N ILE A 155 -2.47 -26.91 14.84
CA ILE A 155 -3.13 -26.73 16.14
C ILE A 155 -2.10 -26.78 17.26
N GLY A 156 -1.99 -25.69 18.01
CA GLY A 156 -1.15 -25.60 19.19
C GLY A 156 -1.78 -26.29 20.40
N PRO A 157 -1.02 -26.44 21.52
CA PRO A 157 -1.55 -26.95 22.78
C PRO A 157 -2.73 -26.15 23.34
N ASP A 158 -2.87 -24.89 22.93
CA ASP A 158 -3.97 -23.98 23.27
C ASP A 158 -5.20 -24.13 22.37
N GLY A 159 -5.22 -25.14 21.49
CA GLY A 159 -6.30 -25.39 20.53
C GLY A 159 -6.34 -24.40 19.36
N LYS A 160 -5.38 -23.46 19.27
CA LYS A 160 -5.38 -22.42 18.22
C LYS A 160 -4.54 -22.85 17.03
N ASN A 161 -5.00 -22.49 15.83
CA ASN A 161 -4.20 -22.68 14.62
C ASN A 161 -3.09 -21.63 14.53
N LYS A 162 -1.85 -22.05 14.81
CA LYS A 162 -0.67 -21.17 14.75
C LYS A 162 -0.29 -20.76 13.33
N SER A 163 -0.65 -21.55 12.33
CA SER A 163 -0.34 -21.28 10.92
C SER A 163 -1.38 -20.37 10.24
N GLU A 164 -2.51 -20.10 10.88
CA GLU A 164 -3.56 -19.24 10.33
C GLU A 164 -3.07 -17.82 10.02
N ILE A 165 -2.03 -17.35 10.73
CA ILE A 165 -1.46 -16.02 10.49
C ILE A 165 -0.91 -15.88 9.06
N PHE A 166 -0.47 -16.97 8.42
CA PHE A 166 0.08 -16.95 7.06
C PHE A 166 -0.97 -17.01 5.96
N ARG A 167 -2.27 -16.92 6.34
CA ARG A 167 -3.38 -16.90 5.39
C ARG A 167 -3.67 -15.46 4.94
N PHE A 168 -2.81 -14.94 4.07
CA PHE A 168 -2.94 -13.61 3.48
C PHE A 168 -2.16 -13.55 2.16
N ASN A 169 -2.48 -12.57 1.32
CA ASN A 169 -1.72 -12.30 0.10
C ASN A 169 -0.89 -11.02 0.26
N PRO A 170 0.45 -11.11 0.31
CA PRO A 170 1.32 -9.94 0.47
C PRO A 170 1.11 -8.84 -0.57
N GLY A 171 0.81 -9.20 -1.81
CA GLY A 171 0.61 -8.25 -2.90
C GLY A 171 -0.78 -7.63 -2.90
N ALA A 172 -1.81 -8.43 -2.65
CA ALA A 172 -3.19 -7.94 -2.61
C ALA A 172 -3.44 -7.08 -1.37
N GLU A 173 -2.90 -7.47 -0.22
CA GLU A 173 -3.02 -6.70 1.03
C GLU A 173 -1.95 -5.61 1.18
N GLN A 174 -0.89 -5.65 0.37
CA GLN A 174 0.24 -4.73 0.39
C GLN A 174 0.92 -4.70 1.77
N LYS A 175 1.11 -5.89 2.35
CA LYS A 175 1.75 -6.11 3.66
C LYS A 175 2.86 -7.12 3.51
N VAL A 176 3.96 -6.87 4.22
CA VAL A 176 5.11 -7.77 4.27
C VAL A 176 4.87 -8.85 5.31
N PHE A 177 4.37 -8.48 6.49
CA PHE A 177 4.16 -9.42 7.59
C PHE A 177 2.68 -9.79 7.78
N PRO A 178 2.40 -10.96 8.37
CA PRO A 178 1.05 -11.38 8.70
C PRO A 178 0.23 -10.31 9.45
N PRO A 179 -0.95 -9.90 8.97
CA PRO A 179 -1.81 -8.93 9.67
C PRO A 179 -2.21 -9.40 11.08
N LYS A 180 -2.34 -10.72 11.25
CA LYS A 180 -2.68 -11.37 12.52
C LYS A 180 -1.46 -11.75 13.37
N HIS A 181 -0.25 -11.24 13.07
CA HIS A 181 0.97 -11.57 13.80
C HIS A 181 0.83 -11.32 15.31
N PRO A 182 1.36 -12.18 16.20
CA PRO A 182 1.24 -12.02 17.66
C PRO A 182 1.70 -10.66 18.21
N TYR A 183 2.72 -10.03 17.60
CA TYR A 183 3.17 -8.68 18.01
C TYR A 183 2.06 -7.62 17.89
N ASN A 184 1.04 -7.82 17.05
CA ASN A 184 -0.10 -6.91 16.96
C ASN A 184 -1.04 -6.99 18.18
N LYS A 185 -0.86 -7.97 19.06
CA LYS A 185 -1.78 -8.30 20.17
C LYS A 185 -1.15 -8.14 21.55
N VAL A 186 0.14 -7.78 21.63
CA VAL A 186 0.79 -7.54 22.93
C VAL A 186 0.25 -6.27 23.57
N LYS A 187 0.30 -6.19 24.90
CA LYS A 187 -0.13 -4.99 25.65
C LYS A 187 0.63 -3.76 25.13
N GLY A 188 -0.08 -2.68 24.80
CA GLY A 188 0.51 -1.44 24.27
C GLY A 188 0.82 -1.45 22.77
N ALA A 189 0.47 -2.51 22.02
CA ALA A 189 0.71 -2.57 20.57
C ALA A 189 0.01 -1.44 19.79
N ASP A 190 -1.20 -1.04 20.20
CA ASP A 190 -1.93 0.04 19.54
C ASP A 190 -1.37 1.43 19.86
N ASP A 191 -0.79 1.61 21.05
CA ASP A 191 -0.05 2.82 21.41
C ASP A 191 1.20 2.96 20.53
N VAL A 192 1.94 1.86 20.34
CA VAL A 192 3.10 1.84 19.44
C VAL A 192 2.69 2.19 18.00
N LYS A 193 1.63 1.58 17.47
CA LYS A 193 1.13 1.93 16.13
C LYS A 193 0.79 3.41 16.01
N THR A 194 0.23 3.99 17.07
CA THR A 194 -0.12 5.43 17.11
C THR A 194 1.13 6.30 17.15
N ILE A 195 2.12 5.95 17.96
CA ILE A 195 3.42 6.66 18.05
C ILE A 195 4.19 6.62 16.73
N LEU A 196 4.09 5.51 15.98
CA LEU A 196 4.76 5.35 14.69
C LEU A 196 4.04 6.05 13.53
N GLN A 197 2.80 6.52 13.73
CA GLN A 197 2.09 7.28 12.71
C GLN A 197 2.64 8.72 12.64
N PRO A 198 2.68 9.33 11.44
CA PRO A 198 3.01 10.74 11.30
C PRO A 198 2.11 11.64 12.14
N GLU A 199 2.70 12.71 12.71
CA GLU A 199 2.08 13.66 13.65
C GLU A 199 0.69 14.15 13.21
N PHE A 200 0.49 14.36 11.90
CA PHE A 200 -0.73 14.92 11.33
C PHE A 200 -1.61 13.88 10.62
N THR A 201 -1.50 12.60 10.97
CA THR A 201 -2.39 11.56 10.44
C THR A 201 -3.85 11.83 10.84
N PRO A 202 -4.80 11.95 9.90
CA PRO A 202 -6.19 12.28 10.21
C PRO A 202 -6.91 11.19 11.00
N GLU A 203 -7.63 11.57 12.07
CA GLU A 203 -8.36 10.62 12.94
C GLU A 203 -9.37 9.74 12.18
N LYS A 204 -10.07 10.31 11.19
CA LYS A 204 -11.08 9.59 10.40
C LYS A 204 -10.51 8.69 9.30
N LEU A 205 -9.18 8.66 9.12
CA LEU A 205 -8.55 7.85 8.08
C LEU A 205 -8.86 6.36 8.24
N LYS A 206 -8.72 5.81 9.45
CA LYS A 206 -8.98 4.38 9.70
C LYS A 206 -10.42 3.97 9.40
N ASP A 207 -11.39 4.85 9.69
CA ASP A 207 -12.80 4.61 9.36
C ASP A 207 -13.02 4.65 7.84
N TYR A 208 -12.38 5.58 7.13
CA TYR A 208 -12.40 5.67 5.67
C TYR A 208 -11.81 4.42 5.01
N GLU A 209 -10.62 4.00 5.43
CA GLU A 209 -9.94 2.79 4.97
C GLU A 209 -10.79 1.54 5.17
N LYS A 210 -11.36 1.38 6.37
CA LYS A 210 -12.22 0.24 6.70
C LYS A 210 -13.47 0.17 5.82
N LYS A 211 -14.12 1.31 5.56
CA LYS A 211 -15.36 1.36 4.76
C LYS A 211 -15.13 1.05 3.28
N LEU A 212 -13.95 1.32 2.76
CA LEU A 212 -13.62 1.14 1.34
C LEU A 212 -12.69 -0.06 1.07
N GLY A 213 -12.16 -0.69 2.12
CA GLY A 213 -11.27 -1.85 1.98
C GLY A 213 -9.96 -1.49 1.27
N ILE A 214 -9.38 -0.34 1.62
CA ILE A 214 -8.12 0.19 1.10
C ILE A 214 -7.12 0.42 2.25
N ASN A 215 -5.84 0.64 1.92
CA ASN A 215 -4.81 1.05 2.86
C ASN A 215 -4.08 2.28 2.31
N VAL A 216 -4.06 3.38 3.05
CA VAL A 216 -3.40 4.63 2.70
C VAL A 216 -1.98 4.62 3.27
N ASN A 217 -1.00 4.98 2.46
CA ASN A 217 0.35 5.23 2.96
C ASN A 217 0.36 6.55 3.74
N THR A 218 0.58 6.45 5.05
CA THR A 218 0.54 7.60 5.95
C THR A 218 1.69 8.58 5.76
N GLU A 219 2.76 8.20 5.06
CA GLU A 219 3.92 9.07 4.80
C GLU A 219 3.54 10.40 4.12
N ILE A 220 2.43 10.46 3.36
CA ILE A 220 1.89 11.71 2.82
C ILE A 220 1.66 12.77 3.91
N PHE A 221 1.28 12.36 5.13
CA PHE A 221 0.99 13.28 6.22
C PHE A 221 2.25 13.88 6.84
N GLU A 222 3.45 13.34 6.56
CA GLU A 222 4.73 13.95 6.94
C GLU A 222 4.96 15.29 6.21
N PHE A 223 4.28 15.53 5.09
CA PHE A 223 4.34 16.79 4.34
C PHE A 223 3.47 17.91 4.93
N LEU A 224 2.60 17.59 5.90
CA LEU A 224 1.75 18.57 6.56
C LEU A 224 2.54 19.33 7.64
N LYS A 225 2.19 20.60 7.86
CA LYS A 225 2.76 21.44 8.94
C LYS A 225 1.82 21.66 10.12
N LYS A 226 0.55 21.29 9.97
CA LYS A 226 -0.51 21.43 10.97
C LYS A 226 -1.58 20.38 10.72
N SER A 227 -2.40 20.13 11.74
CA SER A 227 -3.53 19.21 11.64
C SER A 227 -4.51 19.64 10.55
N THR A 228 -4.76 18.74 9.59
CA THR A 228 -5.71 18.92 8.48
C THR A 228 -6.74 17.78 8.56
N PRO A 229 -7.93 18.06 9.11
CA PRO A 229 -8.95 17.02 9.30
C PRO A 229 -9.47 16.43 7.98
N LEU A 230 -9.64 15.11 7.97
CA LEU A 230 -10.42 14.40 6.95
C LEU A 230 -11.90 14.39 7.33
N THR A 231 -12.77 14.88 6.45
CA THR A 231 -14.23 14.83 6.62
C THR A 231 -14.91 14.05 5.49
N LEU A 232 -15.98 13.32 5.79
CA LEU A 232 -16.75 12.55 4.79
C LEU A 232 -17.94 13.34 4.23
N THR A 233 -18.37 14.35 4.98
CA THR A 233 -19.48 15.25 4.68
C THR A 233 -18.96 16.68 4.64
N ASN A 234 -19.64 17.56 3.90
CA ASN A 234 -19.29 18.97 3.90
C ASN A 234 -19.42 19.55 5.32
N PRO A 235 -18.51 20.46 5.69
CA PRO A 235 -18.72 21.27 6.88
C PRO A 235 -19.93 22.21 6.66
N PRO A 236 -20.53 22.74 7.73
CA PRO A 236 -21.70 23.64 7.65
C PRO A 236 -21.51 24.82 6.69
N GLU A 237 -20.29 25.32 6.55
CA GLU A 237 -19.89 26.51 5.78
C GLU A 237 -19.85 26.26 4.26
N LEU A 238 -19.78 25.00 3.81
CA LEU A 238 -19.57 24.62 2.39
C LEU A 238 -20.72 23.80 1.81
N LYS A 239 -21.97 24.08 2.22
CA LYS A 239 -23.17 23.42 1.69
C LYS A 239 -23.24 23.54 0.16
N GLY A 240 -23.56 22.45 -0.52
CA GLY A 240 -23.71 22.40 -1.98
C GLY A 240 -22.44 22.04 -2.76
N THR A 241 -21.25 22.05 -2.15
CA THR A 241 -20.02 21.59 -2.82
C THR A 241 -20.06 20.07 -3.00
N THR A 242 -19.67 19.57 -4.17
CA THR A 242 -19.67 18.13 -4.48
C THR A 242 -18.24 17.63 -4.69
N GLY A 243 -18.05 16.30 -4.71
CA GLY A 243 -16.72 15.71 -4.93
C GLY A 243 -15.76 15.81 -3.73
N ALA A 244 -14.53 15.35 -3.92
CA ALA A 244 -13.47 15.59 -2.94
C ALA A 244 -12.82 16.93 -3.20
N TYR A 245 -12.31 17.54 -2.13
CA TYR A 245 -11.58 18.80 -2.21
C TYR A 245 -10.76 19.03 -0.94
N PHE A 246 -9.65 19.73 -1.08
CA PHE A 246 -9.02 20.50 -0.01
C PHE A 246 -9.60 21.93 0.01
N GLN A 247 -10.01 22.42 1.19
CA GLN A 247 -10.43 23.81 1.37
C GLN A 247 -9.38 24.59 2.18
N PRO A 248 -8.70 25.58 1.58
CA PRO A 248 -7.58 26.28 2.21
C PRO A 248 -7.89 27.07 3.49
N ASP A 249 -9.02 27.77 3.55
CA ASP A 249 -9.36 28.69 4.66
C ASP A 249 -9.69 27.93 5.95
N LEU A 250 -10.41 26.82 5.83
CA LEU A 250 -10.79 25.92 6.91
C LEU A 250 -9.71 24.87 7.18
N ASN A 251 -8.74 24.72 6.27
CA ASN A 251 -7.71 23.69 6.31
C ASN A 251 -8.28 22.27 6.50
N ILE A 252 -9.28 21.92 5.69
CA ILE A 252 -9.92 20.61 5.73
C ILE A 252 -9.78 19.89 4.39
N VAL A 253 -9.66 18.57 4.46
CA VAL A 253 -9.81 17.69 3.31
C VAL A 253 -11.16 17.00 3.43
N ARG A 254 -12.03 17.16 2.42
CA ARG A 254 -13.30 16.47 2.32
C ARG A 254 -13.20 15.37 1.29
N ILE A 255 -13.53 14.14 1.65
CA ILE A 255 -13.60 13.00 0.72
C ILE A 255 -14.89 12.20 0.97
N PRO A 256 -15.88 12.24 0.06
CA PRO A 256 -17.09 11.43 0.20
C PRO A 256 -16.79 9.93 0.16
N ILE A 257 -17.72 9.16 0.72
CA ILE A 257 -17.89 7.75 0.36
C ILE A 257 -19.05 7.67 -0.62
N ASP A 258 -18.72 7.64 -1.92
CA ASP A 258 -19.67 7.56 -3.03
C ASP A 258 -19.43 6.32 -3.89
N GLU A 259 -20.35 6.03 -4.82
CA GLU A 259 -20.28 4.84 -5.67
C GLU A 259 -18.99 4.78 -6.50
N ARG A 260 -18.49 5.92 -6.97
CA ARG A 260 -17.22 6.01 -7.72
C ARG A 260 -16.06 5.41 -6.91
N ARG A 261 -15.93 5.76 -5.63
CA ARG A 261 -14.88 5.23 -4.74
C ARG A 261 -15.15 3.81 -4.25
N LYS A 262 -16.41 3.38 -4.15
CA LYS A 262 -16.75 1.97 -3.86
C LYS A 262 -16.41 1.05 -5.03
N GLN A 263 -16.59 1.53 -6.27
CA GLN A 263 -16.31 0.77 -7.49
C GLN A 263 -14.83 0.74 -7.86
N SER A 264 -14.05 1.74 -7.42
CA SER A 264 -12.62 1.85 -7.70
C SER A 264 -11.83 2.00 -6.41
N LYS A 265 -11.17 0.91 -5.99
CA LYS A 265 -10.26 0.94 -4.83
C LYS A 265 -9.09 1.87 -5.08
N TRP A 266 -8.63 1.91 -6.34
CA TRP A 266 -7.58 2.85 -6.71
C TRP A 266 -8.05 4.29 -6.50
N LYS A 267 -9.26 4.68 -6.96
CA LYS A 267 -9.74 6.06 -6.77
C LYS A 267 -10.03 6.41 -5.31
N ALA A 268 -10.56 5.46 -4.54
CA ALA A 268 -10.73 5.63 -3.09
C ALA A 268 -9.41 6.00 -2.42
N GLU A 269 -8.31 5.38 -2.83
CA GLU A 269 -6.99 5.64 -2.27
C GLU A 269 -6.33 6.89 -2.88
N SER A 270 -6.30 6.99 -4.21
CA SER A 270 -5.56 8.01 -4.97
C SER A 270 -5.99 9.43 -4.58
N VAL A 271 -7.30 9.61 -4.38
CA VAL A 271 -7.86 10.91 -4.02
C VAL A 271 -7.42 11.39 -2.65
N VAL A 272 -7.06 10.50 -1.71
CA VAL A 272 -6.48 10.91 -0.43
C VAL A 272 -5.16 11.63 -0.68
N TYR A 273 -4.29 11.05 -1.50
CA TYR A 273 -2.99 11.66 -1.82
C TYR A 273 -3.14 12.94 -2.65
N HIS A 274 -4.12 13.00 -3.56
CA HIS A 274 -4.40 14.20 -4.34
C HIS A 274 -4.83 15.36 -3.42
N GLU A 275 -5.86 15.19 -2.59
CA GLU A 275 -6.36 16.27 -1.73
C GLU A 275 -5.39 16.65 -0.61
N PHE A 276 -4.72 15.67 0.01
CA PHE A 276 -3.67 15.98 0.98
C PHE A 276 -2.41 16.53 0.32
N GLY A 277 -2.19 16.27 -0.97
CA GLY A 277 -1.17 16.91 -1.79
C GLY A 277 -1.42 18.41 -1.94
N HIS A 278 -2.68 18.80 -2.19
CA HIS A 278 -3.09 20.21 -2.16
C HIS A 278 -2.89 20.84 -0.77
N ALA A 279 -3.21 20.12 0.30
CA ALA A 279 -2.95 20.60 1.66
C ALA A 279 -1.45 20.78 1.95
N ALA A 280 -0.62 19.83 1.52
CA ALA A 280 0.83 19.90 1.65
C ALA A 280 1.43 21.07 0.85
N ASP A 281 0.97 21.28 -0.38
CA ASP A 281 1.32 22.46 -1.18
C ASP A 281 0.94 23.74 -0.44
N TRP A 282 -0.30 23.85 0.04
CA TRP A 282 -0.77 25.03 0.74
C TRP A 282 0.05 25.36 1.99
N HIS A 283 0.48 24.34 2.74
CA HIS A 283 1.30 24.52 3.93
C HIS A 283 2.74 24.96 3.66
N SER A 284 3.27 24.64 2.47
CA SER A 284 4.71 24.70 2.21
C SER A 284 5.09 25.41 0.92
N ASP A 285 4.11 25.95 0.18
CA ASP A 285 4.30 26.56 -1.13
C ASP A 285 5.12 25.66 -2.07
N LEU A 286 4.80 24.35 -2.09
CA LEU A 286 5.53 23.37 -2.88
C LEU A 286 5.50 23.74 -4.37
N LYS A 287 4.38 24.28 -4.87
CA LYS A 287 4.19 24.76 -6.25
C LYS A 287 5.18 25.83 -6.69
N LYS A 288 5.75 26.58 -5.75
CA LYS A 288 6.74 27.64 -6.03
C LYS A 288 8.18 27.10 -6.07
N ARG A 289 8.39 25.83 -5.76
CA ARG A 289 9.71 25.21 -5.74
C ARG A 289 10.26 25.08 -7.16
N LYS A 290 11.52 25.46 -7.35
CA LYS A 290 12.18 25.42 -8.67
C LYS A 290 12.19 24.00 -9.24
N GLU A 291 12.33 23.00 -8.38
CA GLU A 291 12.29 21.58 -8.75
C GLU A 291 10.98 21.19 -9.43
N VAL A 292 9.86 21.84 -9.07
CA VAL A 292 8.54 21.61 -9.67
C VAL A 292 8.45 22.30 -11.02
N THR A 293 8.73 23.61 -11.05
CA THR A 293 8.62 24.40 -12.28
C THR A 293 9.57 23.91 -13.36
N ASP A 294 10.80 23.53 -13.00
CA ASP A 294 11.79 22.99 -13.94
C ASP A 294 11.34 21.67 -14.55
N LEU A 295 10.73 20.78 -13.75
CA LEU A 295 10.22 19.51 -14.22
C LEU A 295 9.05 19.72 -15.20
N MET A 296 8.12 20.61 -14.86
CA MET A 296 7.00 20.95 -15.74
C MET A 296 7.50 21.57 -17.05
N ASP A 297 8.43 22.52 -16.99
CA ASP A 297 8.98 23.20 -18.18
C ASP A 297 9.78 22.28 -19.08
N LYS A 298 10.45 21.26 -18.52
CA LYS A 298 11.08 20.18 -19.29
C LYS A 298 10.01 19.42 -20.09
N TYR A 299 9.00 18.88 -19.43
CA TYR A 299 8.02 18.01 -20.09
C TYR A 299 7.01 18.75 -20.97
N ARG A 300 6.77 20.05 -20.75
CA ARG A 300 6.08 20.93 -21.71
C ARG A 300 6.75 20.97 -23.08
N LYS A 301 8.07 20.76 -23.16
CA LYS A 301 8.84 20.80 -24.41
C LYS A 301 9.07 19.42 -25.02
N GLU A 302 9.11 18.38 -24.19
CA GLU A 302 9.45 17.02 -24.62
C GLU A 302 8.24 16.17 -25.01
N LEU A 303 7.05 16.47 -24.48
CA LEU A 303 5.86 15.65 -24.71
C LEU A 303 5.11 16.02 -25.99
N ASP A 304 4.72 14.99 -26.74
CA ASP A 304 3.69 15.10 -27.78
C ASP A 304 2.30 14.90 -27.15
N PHE A 305 1.73 16.00 -26.65
CA PHE A 305 0.46 15.98 -25.93
C PHE A 305 -0.70 15.42 -26.78
N ALA A 306 -0.76 15.74 -28.07
CA ALA A 306 -1.82 15.26 -28.96
C ALA A 306 -1.75 13.74 -29.14
N ALA A 307 -0.55 13.18 -29.31
CA ALA A 307 -0.38 11.73 -29.40
C ALA A 307 -0.70 11.02 -28.08
N ILE A 308 -0.39 11.64 -26.94
CA ILE A 308 -0.66 11.10 -25.60
C ILE A 308 -2.16 11.08 -25.32
N GLU A 309 -2.86 12.20 -25.54
CA GLU A 309 -4.32 12.33 -25.34
C GLU A 309 -5.06 11.25 -26.14
N LYS A 310 -4.76 11.10 -27.43
CA LYS A 310 -5.38 10.07 -28.27
C LYS A 310 -5.18 8.64 -27.75
N ARG A 311 -4.04 8.35 -27.10
CA ARG A 311 -3.80 7.04 -26.47
C ARG A 311 -4.62 6.87 -25.21
N LEU A 312 -4.70 7.91 -24.38
CA LEU A 312 -5.49 7.92 -23.15
C LEU A 312 -6.98 7.77 -23.45
N GLU A 313 -7.53 8.56 -24.38
CA GLU A 313 -8.94 8.47 -24.81
C GLU A 313 -9.32 7.07 -25.27
N LYS A 314 -8.47 6.44 -26.11
CA LYS A 314 -8.70 5.07 -26.57
C LYS A 314 -8.71 4.06 -25.41
N MET A 315 -7.80 4.21 -24.46
CA MET A 315 -7.73 3.36 -23.27
C MET A 315 -8.91 3.60 -22.33
N GLY A 316 -9.30 4.85 -22.12
CA GLY A 316 -10.45 5.24 -21.29
C GLY A 316 -11.76 4.70 -21.85
N TYR A 317 -11.99 4.86 -23.15
CA TYR A 317 -13.16 4.29 -23.83
C TYR A 317 -13.21 2.76 -23.68
N TRP A 318 -12.08 2.08 -23.88
CA TRP A 318 -12.00 0.64 -23.67
C TRP A 318 -12.29 0.25 -22.21
N ALA A 319 -11.71 0.94 -21.24
CA ALA A 319 -11.93 0.68 -19.82
C ALA A 319 -13.40 0.86 -19.43
N PHE A 320 -14.03 1.93 -19.91
CA PHE A 320 -15.44 2.22 -19.71
C PHE A 320 -16.33 1.10 -20.27
N THR A 321 -16.14 0.71 -21.54
CA THR A 321 -16.95 -0.34 -22.18
C THR A 321 -16.78 -1.72 -21.55
N LYS A 322 -15.69 -1.95 -20.80
CA LYS A 322 -15.41 -3.20 -20.07
C LYS A 322 -15.74 -3.12 -18.58
N GLY A 323 -16.28 -2.00 -18.09
CA GLY A 323 -16.58 -1.80 -16.65
C GLY A 323 -15.33 -1.84 -15.76
N LYS A 324 -14.16 -1.46 -16.30
CA LYS A 324 -12.87 -1.48 -15.60
C LYS A 324 -12.63 -0.15 -14.89
N PHE A 325 -13.36 0.08 -13.80
CA PHE A 325 -13.37 1.37 -13.09
C PHE A 325 -11.98 1.79 -12.58
N ASP A 326 -11.19 0.89 -12.00
CA ASP A 326 -9.81 1.18 -11.57
C ASP A 326 -8.93 1.69 -12.73
N LEU A 327 -9.06 1.09 -13.93
CA LEU A 327 -8.31 1.51 -15.10
C LEU A 327 -8.82 2.86 -15.63
N LEU A 328 -10.14 3.05 -15.66
CA LEU A 328 -10.76 4.30 -16.10
C LEU A 328 -10.30 5.48 -15.24
N GLU A 329 -10.23 5.30 -13.92
CA GLU A 329 -9.78 6.33 -12.98
C GLU A 329 -8.29 6.67 -13.16
N LYS A 330 -7.44 5.67 -13.41
CA LYS A 330 -6.01 5.86 -13.73
C LYS A 330 -5.80 6.61 -15.03
N VAL A 331 -6.62 6.35 -16.05
CA VAL A 331 -6.60 7.11 -17.32
C VAL A 331 -6.98 8.56 -17.05
N GLY A 332 -8.09 8.81 -16.32
CA GLY A 332 -8.54 10.17 -16.01
C GLY A 332 -7.52 10.98 -15.23
N ALA A 333 -6.82 10.39 -14.26
CA ALA A 333 -5.75 11.09 -13.55
C ALA A 333 -4.53 11.40 -14.44
N ALA A 334 -4.22 10.52 -15.41
CA ALA A 334 -3.17 10.80 -16.38
C ALA A 334 -3.57 11.95 -17.34
N GLU A 335 -4.85 12.01 -17.72
CA GLU A 335 -5.42 13.13 -18.50
C GLU A 335 -5.35 14.46 -17.72
N ASP A 336 -5.68 14.44 -16.43
CA ASP A 336 -5.62 15.64 -15.59
C ASP A 336 -4.16 16.09 -15.34
N THR A 337 -3.25 15.13 -15.19
CA THR A 337 -1.81 15.41 -15.10
C THR A 337 -1.29 16.12 -16.35
N ILE A 338 -1.65 15.68 -17.56
CA ILE A 338 -1.23 16.38 -18.79
C ILE A 338 -1.92 17.73 -18.94
N MET A 339 -3.17 17.89 -18.49
CA MET A 339 -3.89 19.15 -18.50
C MET A 339 -3.23 20.21 -17.62
N SER A 340 -2.58 19.80 -16.53
CA SER A 340 -1.76 20.68 -15.69
C SER A 340 -0.50 21.19 -16.40
N LEU A 341 0.03 20.46 -17.38
CA LEU A 341 1.20 20.85 -18.18
C LEU A 341 0.81 21.74 -19.36
N ASP A 342 -0.23 21.33 -20.12
CA ASP A 342 -0.82 22.08 -21.22
C ASP A 342 -2.37 21.98 -21.16
N PRO A 343 -3.07 23.08 -20.80
CA PRO A 343 -4.53 23.10 -20.66
C PRO A 343 -5.34 22.84 -21.93
N ASN A 344 -4.69 22.75 -23.10
CA ASN A 344 -5.36 22.39 -24.35
C ASN A 344 -5.59 20.88 -24.51
N TYR A 345 -4.95 20.05 -23.67
CA TYR A 345 -5.00 18.60 -23.75
C TYR A 345 -5.41 18.00 -22.40
N GLY A 346 -6.16 16.89 -22.43
CA GLY A 346 -6.62 16.19 -21.24
C GLY A 346 -7.96 16.70 -20.70
N SER A 347 -8.31 16.26 -19.49
CA SER A 347 -9.62 16.50 -18.89
C SER A 347 -9.51 16.64 -17.37
N GLY A 348 -10.42 17.43 -16.75
CA GLY A 348 -10.48 17.55 -15.29
C GLY A 348 -11.04 18.89 -14.81
N HIS A 349 -10.55 20.00 -15.37
CA HIS A 349 -10.88 21.35 -14.91
C HIS A 349 -11.31 22.29 -16.05
N SER A 350 -12.07 23.33 -15.70
CA SER A 350 -12.51 24.34 -16.69
C SER A 350 -11.37 25.25 -17.16
N ALA A 351 -11.47 25.80 -18.37
CA ALA A 351 -10.48 26.77 -18.88
C ALA A 351 -10.27 27.99 -17.95
N ASN A 352 -11.30 28.40 -17.20
CA ASN A 352 -11.19 29.50 -16.24
C ASN A 352 -10.40 29.12 -14.98
N TYR A 353 -10.39 27.84 -14.59
CA TYR A 353 -9.58 27.35 -13.47
C TYR A 353 -8.10 27.55 -13.76
N TRP A 354 -7.66 27.17 -14.96
CA TRP A 354 -6.25 27.22 -15.38
C TRP A 354 -5.69 28.63 -15.61
N LYS A 355 -6.55 29.66 -15.65
CA LYS A 355 -6.13 31.06 -15.75
C LYS A 355 -5.60 31.62 -14.44
N ARG A 356 -5.90 30.97 -13.31
CA ARG A 356 -5.40 31.39 -11.99
C ARG A 356 -3.92 30.99 -11.85
N GLU A 357 -3.11 31.94 -11.41
CA GLU A 357 -1.68 31.72 -11.18
C GLU A 357 -1.46 30.63 -10.12
N GLY A 358 -0.54 29.70 -10.38
CA GLY A 358 -0.21 28.61 -9.46
C GLY A 358 -1.12 27.38 -9.53
N ASN A 359 -2.29 27.45 -10.19
CA ASN A 359 -3.21 26.30 -10.26
C ASN A 359 -2.62 25.13 -11.06
N LYS A 360 -1.85 25.41 -12.12
CA LYS A 360 -1.20 24.38 -12.93
C LYS A 360 -0.19 23.60 -12.09
N GLU A 361 0.65 24.32 -11.37
CA GLU A 361 1.70 23.77 -10.51
C GLU A 361 1.10 23.02 -9.31
N ALA A 362 -0.01 23.53 -8.73
CA ALA A 362 -0.73 22.86 -7.66
C ALA A 362 -1.32 21.51 -8.09
N GLU A 363 -2.03 21.46 -9.22
CA GLU A 363 -2.57 20.20 -9.75
C GLU A 363 -1.47 19.21 -10.14
N PHE A 364 -0.41 19.70 -10.78
CA PHE A 364 0.74 18.86 -11.12
C PHE A 364 1.34 18.19 -9.88
N ILE A 365 1.50 18.92 -8.78
CA ILE A 365 2.01 18.38 -7.52
C ILE A 365 1.03 17.40 -6.89
N ALA A 366 -0.27 17.73 -6.85
CA ALA A 366 -1.29 16.84 -6.30
C ALA A 366 -1.31 15.48 -7.02
N HIS A 367 -1.19 15.48 -8.35
CA HIS A 367 -1.04 14.26 -9.15
C HIS A 367 0.33 13.61 -8.97
N ALA A 368 1.41 14.35 -8.76
CA ALA A 368 2.71 13.75 -8.42
C ALA A 368 2.65 12.99 -7.07
N PHE A 369 1.94 13.52 -6.06
CA PHE A 369 1.66 12.80 -4.82
C PHE A 369 0.81 11.55 -5.05
N GLU A 370 -0.23 11.65 -5.88
CA GLU A 370 -1.03 10.50 -6.28
C GLU A 370 -0.17 9.37 -6.88
N ASN A 371 0.70 9.73 -7.83
CA ASN A 371 1.60 8.79 -8.50
C ASN A 371 2.65 8.20 -7.56
N LYS A 372 3.19 8.99 -6.62
CA LYS A 372 4.14 8.52 -5.60
C LYS A 372 3.52 7.43 -4.73
N PHE A 373 2.32 7.67 -4.21
CA PHE A 373 1.77 6.84 -3.14
C PHE A 373 0.77 5.76 -3.63
N ALA A 374 -0.11 6.08 -4.58
CA ALA A 374 -1.02 5.10 -5.18
C ALA A 374 -0.36 4.34 -6.34
N GLY A 375 0.47 5.04 -7.13
CA GLY A 375 1.01 4.54 -8.39
C GLY A 375 -0.03 4.52 -9.52
N ASN A 376 0.41 4.71 -10.75
CA ASN A 376 -0.47 4.75 -11.93
C ASN A 376 0.21 4.05 -13.11
N GLU A 377 -0.16 2.78 -13.35
CA GLU A 377 0.43 1.97 -14.42
C GLU A 377 0.10 2.50 -15.83
N VAL A 378 -1.00 3.24 -16.00
CA VAL A 378 -1.31 3.90 -17.27
C VAL A 378 -0.30 5.01 -17.53
N PHE A 379 -0.10 5.89 -16.54
CA PHE A 379 0.83 7.00 -16.64
C PHE A 379 2.26 6.51 -16.83
N LYS A 380 2.69 5.52 -16.03
CA LYS A 380 4.00 4.88 -16.15
C LYS A 380 4.22 4.22 -17.51
N LYS A 381 3.20 3.66 -18.14
CA LYS A 381 3.31 3.04 -19.47
C LYS A 381 3.40 4.08 -20.59
N ILE A 382 2.63 5.16 -20.51
CA ILE A 382 2.52 6.15 -21.60
C ILE A 382 3.61 7.22 -21.51
N MET A 383 3.98 7.63 -20.29
CA MET A 383 4.96 8.69 -19.99
C MET A 383 5.93 8.21 -18.89
N PRO A 384 6.75 7.18 -19.16
CA PRO A 384 7.58 6.51 -18.14
C PRO A 384 8.58 7.44 -17.44
N ASP A 385 9.22 8.35 -18.18
CA ASP A 385 10.22 9.24 -17.61
C ASP A 385 9.58 10.34 -16.74
N LEU A 386 8.47 10.94 -17.18
CA LEU A 386 7.72 11.90 -16.35
C LEU A 386 7.13 11.22 -15.11
N TYR A 387 6.61 10.00 -15.23
CA TYR A 387 6.16 9.23 -14.07
C TYR A 387 7.30 9.04 -13.06
N ARG A 388 8.46 8.56 -13.51
CA ARG A 388 9.63 8.35 -12.64
C ARG A 388 10.08 9.66 -11.98
N GLU A 389 10.26 10.72 -12.76
CA GLU A 389 10.78 11.99 -12.25
C GLU A 389 9.78 12.73 -11.36
N SER A 390 8.46 12.58 -11.56
CA SER A 390 7.45 13.13 -10.66
C SER A 390 7.40 12.40 -9.32
N VAL A 391 7.63 11.09 -9.30
CA VAL A 391 7.80 10.30 -8.07
C VAL A 391 9.06 10.74 -7.32
N GLU A 392 10.19 10.90 -8.02
CA GLU A 392 11.44 11.39 -7.44
C GLU A 392 11.35 12.84 -6.94
N LEU A 393 10.52 13.66 -7.59
CA LEU A 393 10.25 15.04 -7.16
C LEU A 393 9.64 15.06 -5.76
N ILE A 394 8.67 14.19 -5.45
CA ILE A 394 8.07 14.13 -4.12
C ILE A 394 9.11 13.76 -3.05
N ASP A 395 10.05 12.87 -3.35
CA ASP A 395 11.16 12.54 -2.44
C ASP A 395 12.06 13.75 -2.16
N LYS A 396 12.36 14.57 -3.17
CA LYS A 396 13.15 15.81 -3.04
C LYS A 396 12.41 16.89 -2.25
N LEU A 397 11.08 16.89 -2.31
CA LEU A 397 10.23 17.85 -1.59
C LEU A 397 9.97 17.42 -0.14
N LYS A 398 10.30 16.19 0.23
CA LYS A 398 10.08 15.65 1.57
C LYS A 398 10.74 16.54 2.64
N PRO A 399 10.01 16.95 3.69
CA PRO A 399 10.59 17.72 4.78
C PRO A 399 11.74 16.96 5.43
N LYS A 400 12.82 17.67 5.77
CA LYS A 400 13.91 17.07 6.55
C LYS A 400 13.37 16.70 7.94
N PRO A 401 13.76 15.55 8.50
CA PRO A 401 13.35 15.18 9.86
C PRO A 401 13.72 16.29 10.83
N LYS A 402 12.77 16.67 11.71
CA LYS A 402 13.04 17.57 12.84
C LYS A 402 14.15 16.90 13.67
N LYS A 403 15.31 17.55 13.78
CA LYS A 403 16.45 17.08 14.58
C LYS A 403 16.15 17.13 16.07
#